data_AF-A0A1V5Z7G8-F1
#
_entry.id   AF-A0A1V5Z7G8-F1
#
_cell.length_a   1.000
_cell.length_b   1.000
_cell.length_c   1.000
_cell.angle_alpha   90.00
_cell.angle_beta   90.00
_cell.angle_gamma   90.00
#
_symmetry.space_group_name_H-M   'P 1'
#
loop_
_entity.id
_entity.type
_entity.pdbx_description
1 polymer ?
#
loop_
_entity_poly.entity_id
_entity_poly.type
_entity_poly.pdbx_seq_one_letter_code
_entity_poly.pdbx_strand_id
1 'polypeptide(L)'
;MRVRLIKQGAQLLKQLSLTEVFPGEWTVVPSDKADAQVSMKQIENSQALHYEWANPVNFPIEITYEVTPSGNATGIHTILGQTGYLNDADEPRGEGIIPTVLAALLPEEYTHSADTDQDWRITLGELLRVIQLYNGQGYHWNESTVGGYAPGPGAQPEGWNHHADYDGDWLIELPELLRVIQLYNSESRYYYVSDRSEDGYMVAPF
;
A
#
# COMPACT_ATOMS: atom_id res chain seq x y z
N MET A 1 -9.50 3.83 -6.38
CA MET A 1 -8.74 2.58 -6.61
C MET A 1 -8.77 2.21 -8.08
N ARG A 2 -7.76 1.48 -8.58
CA ARG A 2 -7.70 0.96 -9.95
C ARG A 2 -7.30 -0.51 -9.93
N VAL A 3 -8.05 -1.34 -10.65
CA VAL A 3 -7.75 -2.77 -10.86
C VAL A 3 -7.51 -3.01 -12.35
N ARG A 4 -6.52 -3.84 -12.68
CA ARG A 4 -6.19 -4.21 -14.06
C ARG A 4 -6.14 -5.71 -14.20
N LEU A 5 -6.98 -6.25 -15.08
CA LEU A 5 -7.04 -7.68 -15.40
C LEU A 5 -6.27 -7.94 -16.69
N ILE A 6 -5.35 -8.89 -16.63
CA ILE A 6 -4.52 -9.30 -17.75
C ILE A 6 -4.75 -10.79 -17.98
N LYS A 7 -5.12 -11.15 -19.20
CA LYS A 7 -5.26 -12.54 -19.60
C LYS A 7 -3.91 -13.13 -19.99
N GLN A 8 -3.56 -14.26 -19.38
CA GLN A 8 -2.42 -15.06 -19.79
C GLN A 8 -2.91 -16.30 -20.54
N GLY A 9 -2.40 -16.52 -21.76
CA GLY A 9 -2.78 -17.65 -22.61
C GLY A 9 -3.83 -17.32 -23.68
N ALA A 10 -4.01 -18.27 -24.61
CA ALA A 10 -4.81 -18.08 -25.82
C ALA A 10 -6.25 -18.64 -25.74
N GLN A 11 -6.55 -19.46 -24.73
CA GLN A 11 -7.88 -20.08 -24.56
C GLN A 11 -8.96 -19.01 -24.42
N LEU A 12 -10.13 -19.16 -25.04
CA LEU A 12 -11.20 -18.19 -24.86
C LEU A 12 -11.82 -18.36 -23.47
N LEU A 13 -12.43 -17.27 -22.99
CA LEU A 13 -13.13 -17.22 -21.73
C LEU A 13 -14.61 -17.02 -22.07
N LYS A 14 -15.47 -17.91 -21.59
CA LYS A 14 -16.93 -17.80 -21.75
C LYS A 14 -17.52 -16.82 -20.75
N GLN A 15 -16.91 -16.69 -19.58
CA GLN A 15 -17.33 -15.79 -18.52
C GLN A 15 -16.11 -15.34 -17.72
N LEU A 16 -16.15 -14.12 -17.21
CA LEU A 16 -15.21 -13.60 -16.21
C LEU A 16 -16.01 -12.87 -15.15
N SER A 17 -15.57 -12.97 -13.91
CA SER A 17 -16.05 -12.15 -12.82
C SER A 17 -14.89 -11.58 -12.02
N LEU A 18 -15.11 -10.40 -11.46
CA LEU A 18 -14.26 -9.79 -10.45
C LEU A 18 -15.13 -9.47 -9.23
N THR A 19 -14.68 -9.87 -8.05
CA THR A 19 -15.30 -9.52 -6.78
C THR A 19 -14.28 -8.79 -5.92
N GLU A 20 -14.63 -7.58 -5.49
CA GLU A 20 -13.86 -6.77 -4.54
C GLU A 20 -14.66 -6.68 -3.24
N VAL A 21 -14.11 -7.16 -2.13
CA VAL A 21 -14.74 -7.14 -0.81
C VAL A 21 -14.12 -6.02 0.02
N PHE A 22 -14.97 -5.17 0.59
CA PHE A 22 -14.58 -4.02 1.38
C PHE A 22 -14.94 -4.22 2.85
N PRO A 23 -14.11 -3.73 3.79
CA PRO A 23 -14.39 -3.81 5.21
C PRO A 23 -15.49 -2.82 5.61
N GLY A 24 -16.47 -3.29 6.37
CA GLY A 24 -17.51 -2.44 6.95
C GLY A 24 -18.40 -1.73 5.92
N GLU A 25 -19.13 -0.74 6.43
CA GLU A 25 -20.12 0.05 5.68
C GLU A 25 -19.45 1.25 4.97
N TRP A 26 -18.43 1.00 4.16
CA TRP A 26 -17.80 2.03 3.34
C TRP A 26 -18.71 2.43 2.16
N THR A 27 -18.57 3.63 1.61
CA THR A 27 -19.29 3.98 0.38
C THR A 27 -18.42 3.60 -0.82
N VAL A 28 -18.97 2.80 -1.74
CA VAL A 28 -18.27 2.38 -2.96
C VAL A 28 -19.01 2.86 -4.18
N VAL A 29 -18.32 3.60 -5.05
CA VAL A 29 -18.87 4.13 -6.31
C VAL A 29 -18.07 3.52 -7.47
N PRO A 30 -18.60 2.50 -8.16
CA PRO A 30 -17.95 1.92 -9.34
C PRO A 30 -18.01 2.89 -10.52
N SER A 31 -16.96 2.92 -11.35
CA SER A 31 -17.03 3.60 -12.65
C SER A 31 -17.93 2.83 -13.62
N ASP A 32 -18.60 3.53 -14.53
CA ASP A 32 -19.43 2.91 -15.57
C ASP A 32 -18.63 1.91 -16.42
N LYS A 33 -19.19 0.70 -16.57
CA LYS A 33 -18.68 -0.37 -17.44
C LYS A 33 -19.83 -0.97 -18.23
N ALA A 34 -20.08 -0.42 -19.42
CA ALA A 34 -21.19 -0.82 -20.28
C ALA A 34 -21.09 -2.26 -20.82
N ASP A 35 -19.89 -2.84 -20.81
CA ASP A 35 -19.61 -4.20 -21.24
C ASP A 35 -19.71 -5.24 -20.10
N ALA A 36 -20.01 -4.79 -18.87
CA ALA A 36 -20.12 -5.62 -17.68
C ALA A 36 -21.48 -5.44 -16.99
N GLN A 37 -21.96 -6.50 -16.35
CA GLN A 37 -22.98 -6.37 -15.32
C GLN A 37 -22.28 -6.02 -14.01
N VAL A 38 -22.70 -4.92 -13.38
CA VAL A 38 -22.13 -4.43 -12.11
C VAL A 38 -23.18 -4.54 -11.02
N SER A 39 -22.83 -5.12 -9.88
CA SER A 39 -23.73 -5.26 -8.74
C SER A 39 -23.00 -5.06 -7.42
N MET A 40 -23.69 -4.49 -6.43
CA MET A 40 -23.26 -4.45 -5.04
C MET A 40 -24.00 -5.53 -4.26
N LYS A 41 -23.27 -6.33 -3.48
CA LYS A 41 -23.83 -7.37 -2.60
C LYS A 41 -23.42 -7.10 -1.17
N GLN A 42 -24.40 -7.11 -0.26
CA GLN A 42 -24.12 -7.05 1.17
C GLN A 42 -23.75 -8.44 1.69
N ILE A 43 -22.70 -8.54 2.50
CA ILE A 43 -22.16 -9.76 3.09
C ILE A 43 -21.92 -9.52 4.57
N GLU A 44 -22.87 -9.89 5.43
CA GLU A 44 -22.79 -9.68 6.88
C GLU A 44 -22.35 -8.23 7.25
N ASN A 45 -21.12 -8.06 7.76
CA ASN A 45 -20.53 -6.77 8.16
C ASN A 45 -19.59 -6.18 7.09
N SER A 46 -19.77 -6.57 5.83
CA SER A 46 -18.95 -6.20 4.68
C SER A 46 -19.83 -6.05 3.44
N GLN A 47 -19.26 -5.47 2.40
CA GLN A 47 -19.91 -5.38 1.09
C GLN A 47 -18.97 -5.85 -0.01
N ALA A 48 -19.53 -6.33 -1.11
CA ALA A 48 -18.78 -6.76 -2.28
C ALA A 48 -19.27 -6.04 -3.54
N LEU A 49 -18.34 -5.44 -4.26
CA LEU A 49 -18.54 -4.96 -5.63
C LEU A 49 -18.24 -6.12 -6.58
N HIS A 50 -19.22 -6.49 -7.38
CA HIS A 50 -19.13 -7.61 -8.31
C HIS A 50 -19.33 -7.14 -9.74
N TYR A 51 -18.35 -7.45 -10.59
CA TYR A 51 -18.42 -7.29 -12.04
C TYR A 51 -18.52 -8.66 -12.70
N GLU A 52 -19.34 -8.76 -13.74
CA GLU A 52 -19.51 -9.96 -14.53
C GLU A 52 -19.51 -9.64 -16.03
N TRP A 53 -18.66 -10.31 -16.79
CA TRP A 53 -18.56 -10.21 -18.25
C TRP A 53 -18.95 -11.53 -18.90
N ALA A 54 -19.86 -11.47 -19.87
CA ALA A 54 -20.13 -12.59 -20.77
C ALA A 54 -19.17 -12.55 -21.97
N ASN A 55 -18.52 -13.68 -22.25
CA ASN A 55 -17.59 -13.87 -23.37
C ASN A 55 -16.52 -12.75 -23.50
N PRO A 56 -15.71 -12.49 -22.46
CA PRO A 56 -14.73 -11.41 -22.48
C PRO A 56 -13.60 -11.69 -23.47
N VAL A 57 -13.42 -10.78 -24.42
CA VAL A 57 -12.40 -10.88 -25.48
C VAL A 57 -11.38 -9.75 -25.49
N ASN A 58 -11.71 -8.60 -24.88
CA ASN A 58 -10.86 -7.41 -24.88
C ASN A 58 -10.05 -7.34 -23.59
N PHE A 59 -8.75 -7.58 -23.69
CA PHE A 59 -7.80 -7.41 -22.59
C PHE A 59 -6.70 -6.41 -23.00
N PRO A 60 -6.13 -5.65 -22.05
CA PRO A 60 -6.43 -5.65 -20.62
C PRO A 60 -7.78 -5.01 -20.30
N ILE A 61 -8.42 -5.46 -19.22
CA ILE A 61 -9.61 -4.80 -18.66
C ILE A 61 -9.15 -3.93 -17.51
N GLU A 62 -9.46 -2.63 -17.57
CA GLU A 62 -9.14 -1.67 -16.50
C GLU A 62 -10.42 -1.23 -15.81
N ILE A 63 -10.44 -1.27 -14.49
CA ILE A 63 -11.59 -0.93 -13.66
C ILE A 63 -11.15 0.13 -12.68
N THR A 64 -12.03 1.11 -12.45
CA THR A 64 -11.85 2.13 -11.44
C THR A 64 -13.07 2.16 -10.54
N TYR A 65 -12.84 2.34 -9.26
CA TYR A 65 -13.91 2.58 -8.31
C TYR A 65 -13.40 3.51 -7.22
N GLU A 66 -14.27 4.38 -6.74
CA GLU A 66 -14.01 5.27 -5.61
C GLU A 66 -14.52 4.61 -4.34
N VAL A 67 -13.73 4.72 -3.27
CA VAL A 67 -14.05 4.17 -1.97
C VAL A 67 -13.93 5.30 -0.96
N THR A 68 -14.98 5.52 -0.20
CA THR A 68 -14.99 6.46 0.92
C THR A 68 -15.17 5.67 2.20
N PRO A 69 -14.14 5.64 3.08
CA PRO A 69 -14.26 5.01 4.38
C PRO A 69 -15.40 5.61 5.21
N SER A 70 -15.96 4.82 6.12
CA SER A 70 -16.92 5.35 7.09
C SER A 70 -16.24 6.39 7.99
N GLY A 71 -16.99 7.39 8.47
CA GLY A 71 -16.39 8.56 9.16
C GLY A 71 -15.57 8.26 10.43
N ASN A 72 -15.70 7.06 10.99
CA ASN A 72 -14.94 6.61 12.18
C ASN A 72 -13.90 5.53 11.84
N ALA A 73 -13.65 5.24 10.56
CA ALA A 73 -12.68 4.24 10.15
C ALA A 73 -11.25 4.75 10.46
N THR A 74 -10.50 3.94 11.19
CA THR A 74 -9.12 4.24 11.59
C THR A 74 -8.29 2.97 11.52
N GLY A 75 -7.01 3.10 11.21
CA GLY A 75 -6.08 1.97 11.18
C GLY A 75 -5.90 1.35 9.80
N ILE A 76 -5.27 0.18 9.79
CA ILE A 76 -4.98 -0.55 8.56
C ILE A 76 -6.19 -1.36 8.14
N HIS A 77 -6.57 -1.22 6.88
CA HIS A 77 -7.67 -1.95 6.27
C HIS A 77 -7.21 -2.71 5.03
N THR A 78 -7.94 -3.76 4.65
CA THR A 78 -7.62 -4.56 3.45
C THR A 78 -8.86 -4.72 2.59
N ILE A 79 -8.72 -4.44 1.29
CA ILE A 79 -9.71 -4.81 0.26
C ILE A 79 -9.28 -6.15 -0.32
N LEU A 80 -10.20 -7.11 -0.43
CA LEU A 80 -9.92 -8.44 -0.97
C LEU A 80 -10.49 -8.55 -2.38
N GLY A 81 -9.61 -8.70 -3.38
CA GLY A 81 -9.98 -8.94 -4.77
C GLY A 81 -9.92 -10.42 -5.12
N GLN A 82 -10.88 -10.91 -5.90
CA GLN A 82 -10.85 -12.26 -6.45
C GLN A 82 -11.48 -12.30 -7.84
N THR A 83 -10.85 -13.02 -8.77
CA THR A 83 -11.42 -13.28 -10.10
C THR A 83 -11.85 -14.73 -10.26
N GLY A 84 -13.02 -14.95 -10.86
CA GLY A 84 -13.48 -16.26 -11.33
C GLY A 84 -13.69 -16.24 -12.85
N TYR A 85 -13.54 -17.36 -13.52
CA TYR A 85 -13.81 -17.47 -14.96
C TYR A 85 -14.24 -18.87 -15.39
N LEU A 86 -14.94 -18.94 -16.53
CA LEU A 86 -15.23 -20.19 -17.24
C LEU A 86 -14.41 -20.22 -18.52
N ASN A 87 -13.68 -21.31 -18.74
CA ASN A 87 -12.99 -21.54 -20.01
C ASN A 87 -13.93 -22.14 -21.07
N ASP A 88 -13.40 -22.38 -22.27
CA ASP A 88 -14.17 -22.96 -23.39
C ASP A 88 -14.73 -24.35 -23.12
N ALA A 89 -14.13 -25.09 -22.19
CA ALA A 89 -14.57 -26.41 -21.75
C ALA A 89 -15.61 -26.35 -20.61
N ASP A 90 -16.13 -25.16 -20.28
CA ASP A 90 -17.07 -24.92 -19.18
C ASP A 90 -16.50 -25.30 -17.80
N GLU A 91 -15.16 -25.29 -17.67
CA GLU A 91 -14.50 -25.54 -16.40
C GLU A 91 -14.40 -24.24 -15.59
N PRO A 92 -14.93 -24.21 -14.35
CA PRO A 92 -14.74 -23.09 -13.46
C PRO A 92 -13.30 -23.04 -12.96
N ARG A 93 -12.71 -21.86 -13.05
CA ARG A 93 -11.38 -21.51 -12.55
C ARG A 93 -11.46 -20.18 -11.82
N GLY A 94 -10.42 -19.87 -11.09
CA GLY A 94 -10.27 -18.58 -10.42
C GLY A 94 -8.85 -18.39 -9.96
N GLU A 95 -8.53 -17.14 -9.66
CA GLU A 95 -7.26 -16.80 -9.02
C GLU A 95 -7.43 -16.79 -7.50
N GLY A 96 -6.30 -16.84 -6.80
CA GLY A 96 -6.27 -16.63 -5.35
C GLY A 96 -6.78 -15.23 -4.97
N ILE A 97 -7.04 -15.04 -3.68
CA ILE A 97 -7.38 -13.72 -3.14
C ILE A 97 -6.16 -12.81 -3.28
N ILE A 98 -6.37 -11.62 -3.83
CA ILE A 98 -5.38 -10.55 -3.93
C ILE A 98 -5.75 -9.47 -2.90
N PRO A 99 -5.00 -9.34 -1.79
CA PRO A 99 -5.24 -8.30 -0.81
C PRO A 99 -4.67 -6.96 -1.28
N THR A 100 -5.40 -5.87 -1.03
CA THR A 100 -4.92 -4.51 -1.19
C THR A 100 -4.98 -3.79 0.16
N VAL A 101 -3.81 -3.50 0.73
CA VAL A 101 -3.67 -2.82 2.01
C VAL A 101 -3.92 -1.32 1.85
N LEU A 102 -4.64 -0.74 2.80
CA LEU A 102 -4.93 0.68 2.92
C LEU A 102 -4.46 1.17 4.28
N ALA A 103 -3.41 2.00 4.28
CA ALA A 103 -2.85 2.62 5.48
C ALA A 103 -3.18 4.11 5.60
N ALA A 104 -3.87 4.70 4.61
CA ALA A 104 -4.21 6.13 4.55
C ALA A 104 -5.17 6.62 5.66
N LEU A 105 -5.62 5.74 6.56
CA LEU A 105 -6.42 6.07 7.74
C LEU A 105 -5.60 6.00 9.04
N LEU A 106 -4.28 5.89 8.93
CA LEU A 106 -3.36 6.06 10.05
C LEU A 106 -2.96 7.55 10.19
N PRO A 107 -2.71 8.06 11.42
CA PRO A 107 -2.42 9.47 11.63
C PRO A 107 -1.02 9.89 11.13
N GLU A 108 -0.95 10.81 10.16
CA GLU A 108 0.28 11.25 9.49
C GLU A 108 1.40 11.72 10.46
N GLU A 109 1.06 12.19 11.67
CA GLU A 109 2.04 12.60 12.68
C GLU A 109 2.94 11.46 13.20
N TYR A 110 2.57 10.21 12.93
CA TYR A 110 3.30 9.02 13.36
C TYR A 110 4.12 8.36 12.25
N THR A 111 4.28 9.02 11.09
CA THR A 111 5.08 8.46 10.00
C THR A 111 6.57 8.43 10.34
N HIS A 112 7.29 7.54 9.68
CA HIS A 112 8.74 7.48 9.78
C HIS A 112 9.37 8.78 9.24
N SER A 113 10.44 9.33 9.84
CA SER A 113 11.07 10.58 9.35
C SER A 113 11.57 10.53 7.91
N ALA A 114 11.71 9.32 7.36
CA ALA A 114 12.08 9.09 5.97
C ALA A 114 10.89 9.26 5.00
N ASP A 115 9.67 9.09 5.49
CA ASP A 115 8.41 9.27 4.75
C ASP A 115 8.03 10.75 4.81
N THR A 116 8.49 11.47 3.80
CA THR A 116 8.44 12.94 3.73
C THR A 116 7.14 13.47 3.16
N ASP A 117 6.38 12.64 2.42
CA ASP A 117 5.03 12.97 1.96
C ASP A 117 3.92 12.38 2.85
N GLN A 118 4.31 11.61 3.87
CA GLN A 118 3.47 11.08 4.96
C GLN A 118 2.39 10.11 4.46
N ASP A 119 2.68 9.36 3.39
CA ASP A 119 1.73 8.45 2.75
C ASP A 119 1.75 7.00 3.31
N TRP A 120 2.53 6.78 4.37
CA TRP A 120 2.78 5.49 5.03
C TRP A 120 3.56 4.49 4.17
N ARG A 121 4.31 4.98 3.19
CA ARG A 121 5.22 4.20 2.36
C ARG A 121 6.58 4.88 2.33
N ILE A 122 7.60 4.05 2.09
CA ILE A 122 8.93 4.58 1.76
C ILE A 122 9.10 4.43 0.26
N THR A 123 9.24 5.54 -0.45
CA THR A 123 9.56 5.56 -1.87
C THR A 123 11.06 5.37 -2.10
N LEU A 124 11.46 5.11 -3.35
CA LEU A 124 12.89 5.03 -3.69
C LEU A 124 13.60 6.37 -3.43
N GLY A 125 12.93 7.49 -3.67
CA GLY A 125 13.51 8.83 -3.43
C GLY A 125 13.83 9.05 -1.96
N GLU A 126 12.91 8.64 -1.09
CA GLU A 126 13.05 8.71 0.37
C GLU A 126 14.12 7.76 0.90
N LEU A 127 14.16 6.52 0.42
CA LEU A 127 15.22 5.59 0.77
C LEU A 127 16.60 6.13 0.35
N LEU A 128 16.71 6.69 -0.86
CA LEU A 128 17.96 7.32 -1.31
C LEU A 128 18.37 8.49 -0.43
N ARG A 129 17.40 9.21 0.17
CA ARG A 129 17.70 10.28 1.14
C ARG A 129 18.34 9.71 2.40
N VAL A 130 17.80 8.62 2.95
CA VAL A 130 18.41 7.95 4.12
C VAL A 130 19.81 7.42 3.80
N ILE A 131 20.02 6.86 2.61
CA ILE A 131 21.35 6.40 2.16
C ILE A 131 22.36 7.55 2.09
N GLN A 132 21.93 8.76 1.72
CA GLN A 132 22.80 9.94 1.75
C GLN A 132 23.21 10.32 3.17
N LEU A 133 22.30 10.25 4.14
CA LEU A 133 22.60 10.48 5.55
C LEU A 133 23.58 9.43 6.09
N TYR A 134 23.35 8.15 5.81
CA TYR A 134 24.27 7.04 6.12
C TYR A 134 25.69 7.30 5.57
N ASN A 135 25.81 7.66 4.28
CA ASN A 135 27.10 7.94 3.65
C ASN A 135 27.78 9.21 4.18
N GLY A 136 27.06 10.07 4.89
CA GLY A 136 27.59 11.27 5.55
C GLY A 136 28.53 10.96 6.70
N GLN A 137 28.58 9.71 7.20
CA GLN A 137 29.29 9.33 8.44
C GLN A 137 28.82 10.19 9.63
N GLY A 138 27.51 10.31 9.74
CA GLY A 138 26.81 11.21 10.66
C GLY A 138 25.83 12.09 9.91
N TYR A 139 24.87 12.65 10.65
CA TYR A 139 23.92 13.62 10.12
C TYR A 139 23.64 14.70 11.17
N HIS A 140 22.92 15.74 10.76
CA HIS A 140 22.50 16.80 11.66
C HIS A 140 21.15 17.37 11.23
N TRP A 141 20.51 18.06 12.17
CA TRP A 141 19.28 18.80 11.91
C TRP A 141 19.55 20.01 11.00
N ASN A 142 18.76 20.13 9.93
CA ASN A 142 18.80 21.22 8.98
C ASN A 142 17.43 21.42 8.31
N GLU A 143 16.65 22.37 8.83
CA GLU A 143 15.32 22.74 8.34
C GLU A 143 15.27 23.18 6.87
N SER A 144 16.41 23.58 6.30
CA SER A 144 16.48 23.99 4.89
C SER A 144 16.57 22.81 3.91
N THR A 145 16.59 21.58 4.42
CA THR A 145 16.64 20.36 3.61
C THR A 145 15.33 19.59 3.64
N VAL A 146 15.06 18.81 2.59
CA VAL A 146 13.90 17.91 2.55
C VAL A 146 13.98 16.94 3.72
N GLY A 147 12.90 16.87 4.50
CA GLY A 147 12.81 16.05 5.72
C GLY A 147 13.54 16.61 6.94
N GLY A 148 14.22 17.77 6.85
CA GLY A 148 14.83 18.44 8.00
C GLY A 148 16.20 17.90 8.43
N TYR A 149 16.86 17.04 7.64
CA TYR A 149 18.16 16.44 7.98
C TYR A 149 19.18 16.58 6.86
N ALA A 150 20.43 16.92 7.18
CA ALA A 150 21.53 17.01 6.24
C ALA A 150 22.66 16.00 6.56
N PRO A 151 23.35 15.46 5.55
CA PRO A 151 24.45 14.52 5.77
C PRO A 151 25.70 15.22 6.33
N GLY A 152 26.49 14.47 7.06
CA GLY A 152 27.71 14.92 7.72
C GLY A 152 27.46 15.38 9.15
N PRO A 153 28.52 15.41 9.98
CA PRO A 153 28.42 15.89 11.36
C PRO A 153 28.04 17.38 11.37
N GLY A 154 27.27 17.78 12.37
CA GLY A 154 26.85 19.16 12.54
C GLY A 154 26.32 19.43 13.94
N ALA A 155 25.90 20.67 14.19
CA ALA A 155 25.21 20.99 15.43
C ALA A 155 23.91 20.20 15.51
N GLN A 156 23.55 19.80 16.73
CA GLN A 156 22.34 19.04 17.05
C GLN A 156 21.33 19.93 17.79
N PRO A 157 20.89 21.07 17.22
CA PRO A 157 20.02 22.01 17.93
C PRO A 157 18.61 21.45 18.02
N GLU A 158 18.05 21.27 19.22
CA GLU A 158 16.62 21.06 19.58
C GLU A 158 15.75 20.14 18.69
N GLY A 159 16.33 19.47 17.71
CA GLY A 159 15.70 18.62 16.73
C GLY A 159 15.64 17.20 17.24
N TRP A 160 14.69 16.46 16.70
CA TRP A 160 14.52 15.04 17.00
C TRP A 160 15.54 14.24 16.19
N ASN A 161 15.95 13.07 16.70
CA ASN A 161 16.71 12.13 15.89
C ASN A 161 15.85 11.66 14.72
N HIS A 162 16.49 11.41 13.59
CA HIS A 162 15.80 10.78 12.47
C HIS A 162 15.34 9.38 12.90
N HIS A 163 14.10 8.96 12.60
CA HIS A 163 13.56 7.67 13.11
C HIS A 163 14.37 6.42 12.71
N ALA A 164 15.25 6.50 11.72
CA ALA A 164 16.19 5.42 11.40
C ALA A 164 17.31 5.27 12.45
N ASP A 165 17.74 6.37 13.07
CA ASP A 165 18.71 6.43 14.16
C ASP A 165 17.98 6.19 15.48
N TYR A 166 17.72 4.90 15.77
CA TYR A 166 16.90 4.48 16.90
C TYR A 166 17.70 4.30 18.18
N ASP A 167 19.04 4.36 18.12
CA ASP A 167 19.90 4.43 19.31
C ASP A 167 20.28 5.86 19.70
N GLY A 168 20.10 6.81 18.79
CA GLY A 168 20.14 8.25 19.00
C GLY A 168 21.54 8.84 19.04
N ASP A 169 22.51 8.21 18.37
CA ASP A 169 23.91 8.64 18.37
C ASP A 169 24.25 9.67 17.27
N TRP A 170 23.27 10.04 16.43
CA TRP A 170 23.37 10.94 15.27
C TRP A 170 24.19 10.39 14.11
N LEU A 171 24.38 9.07 14.10
CA LEU A 171 24.81 8.31 12.95
C LEU A 171 23.64 7.43 12.51
N ILE A 172 23.61 7.10 11.23
CA ILE A 172 22.77 6.00 10.75
C ILE A 172 23.74 4.88 10.48
N GLU A 173 23.68 3.82 11.26
CA GLU A 173 24.51 2.64 11.09
C GLU A 173 23.91 1.68 10.05
N LEU A 174 24.67 0.63 9.70
CA LEU A 174 24.19 -0.36 8.74
C LEU A 174 22.90 -1.06 9.19
N PRO A 175 22.73 -1.52 10.45
CA PRO A 175 21.48 -2.14 10.91
C PRO A 175 20.27 -1.22 10.75
N GLU A 176 20.44 0.06 11.05
CA GLU A 176 19.43 1.11 10.94
C GLU A 176 19.04 1.40 9.49
N LEU A 177 20.01 1.50 8.59
CA LEU A 177 19.74 1.60 7.16
C LEU A 177 19.00 0.35 6.65
N LEU A 178 19.40 -0.85 7.09
CA LEU A 178 18.73 -2.09 6.70
C LEU A 178 17.28 -2.14 7.16
N ARG A 179 16.94 -1.52 8.30
CA ARG A 179 15.56 -1.38 8.77
C ARG A 179 14.71 -0.56 7.81
N VAL A 180 15.19 0.60 7.35
CA VAL A 180 14.47 1.39 6.33
C VAL A 180 14.34 0.64 5.00
N ILE A 181 15.39 -0.09 4.59
CA ILE A 181 15.35 -0.94 3.38
C ILE A 181 14.29 -2.05 3.49
N GLN A 182 14.09 -2.61 4.68
CA GLN A 182 13.02 -3.61 4.92
C GLN A 182 11.63 -3.00 4.75
N LEU A 183 11.41 -1.78 5.26
CA LEU A 183 10.14 -1.07 5.08
C LEU A 183 9.86 -0.79 3.59
N TYR A 184 10.86 -0.29 2.85
CA TYR A 184 10.78 -0.05 1.41
C TYR A 184 10.46 -1.33 0.61
N ASN A 185 11.09 -2.45 0.97
CA ASN A 185 10.96 -3.71 0.22
C ASN A 185 9.70 -4.52 0.56
N SER A 186 8.84 -4.05 1.47
CA SER A 186 7.63 -4.77 1.84
C SER A 186 6.71 -5.04 0.64
N GLU A 187 6.05 -6.20 0.62
CA GLU A 187 5.15 -6.57 -0.48
C GLU A 187 3.96 -5.61 -0.58
N SER A 188 3.40 -5.22 0.56
CA SER A 188 2.30 -4.25 0.64
C SER A 188 2.73 -2.81 0.33
N ARG A 189 4.03 -2.52 0.36
CA ARG A 189 4.66 -1.18 0.31
C ARG A 189 4.33 -0.26 1.47
N TYR A 190 3.46 -0.69 2.38
CA TYR A 190 3.02 0.09 3.54
C TYR A 190 3.72 -0.37 4.81
N TYR A 191 3.86 0.54 5.75
CA TYR A 191 4.32 0.26 7.11
C TYR A 191 3.37 0.89 8.13
N TYR A 192 3.56 0.56 9.41
CA TYR A 192 2.79 1.10 10.52
C TYR A 192 3.59 1.10 11.82
N VAL A 193 3.17 1.90 12.80
CA VAL A 193 3.79 1.92 14.14
C VAL A 193 3.47 0.64 14.91
N SER A 194 4.48 0.03 15.51
CA SER A 194 4.39 -1.21 16.27
C SER A 194 5.49 -1.29 17.31
N ASP A 195 5.17 -1.76 18.52
CA ASP A 195 6.13 -1.99 19.60
C ASP A 195 6.95 -3.29 19.44
N ARG A 196 6.79 -3.99 18.31
CA ARG A 196 7.39 -5.31 18.06
C ARG A 196 8.64 -5.29 17.20
N SER A 197 9.17 -4.10 16.89
CA SER A 197 10.44 -3.93 16.19
C SER A 197 11.34 -2.96 16.97
N GLU A 198 12.63 -2.97 16.63
CA GLU A 198 13.66 -2.15 17.26
C GLU A 198 13.44 -0.65 17.04
N ASP A 199 12.89 -0.29 15.87
CA ASP A 199 12.66 1.09 15.42
C ASP A 199 11.23 1.59 15.67
N GLY A 200 10.34 0.74 16.19
CA GLY A 200 8.93 1.08 16.37
C GLY A 200 8.07 1.00 15.11
N TYR A 201 8.59 0.47 14.00
CA TYR A 201 7.86 0.32 12.73
C TYR A 201 7.84 -1.12 12.19
N MET A 202 6.69 -1.56 11.70
CA MET A 202 6.55 -2.85 11.03
C MET A 202 5.95 -2.69 9.64
N VAL A 203 6.29 -3.64 8.75
CA VAL A 203 5.65 -3.74 7.44
C VAL A 203 4.20 -4.17 7.62
N ALA A 204 3.29 -3.52 6.90
CA ALA A 204 1.88 -3.89 6.94
C ALA A 204 1.71 -5.31 6.36
N PRO A 205 0.92 -6.18 7.01
CA PRO A 205 0.71 -7.56 6.57
C PRO A 205 0.09 -7.62 5.17
N PHE A 206 0.33 -8.73 4.47
CA PHE A 206 -0.37 -9.10 3.25
C PHE A 206 -1.73 -9.73 3.60
#